data_AF-A0A0S7ZQP8-F1
#
_entry.id   AF-A0A0S7ZQP8-F1
#
_cell.length_a   1.000
_cell.length_b   1.000
_cell.length_c   1.000
_cell.angle_alpha   90.00
_cell.angle_beta   90.00
_cell.angle_gamma   90.00
#
_symmetry.space_group_name_H-M   'P 1'
#
loop_
_entity.id
_entity.type
_entity.pdbx_description
1 polymer ?
#
loop_
_entity_poly.entity_id
_entity_poly.type
_entity_poly.pdbx_seq_one_letter_code
_entity_poly.pdbx_strand_id
1 'polypeptide(L)'
;MKPEAYILIMILFFFLFSCQMEKAVVKQDRTTDVEIVEETNEPSERENLREGDSIPLKDERVPEPFSEPIDEVRETESIIDVIQSLEESYEKRDFEMWKNFLTDSYKKSYNDPKFLNEEGWDAKDLGSFFALLIETRKSANISALSISRVEFISSNKALVYVMFGDEEFPEPQHTFIKINDKWYKGLLEEGE
;
A
#
# COMPACT_ATOMS: atom_id res chain seq x y z
N MET A 1 -2.88 -30.21 22.98
CA MET A 1 -3.54 -29.52 21.84
C MET A 1 -2.82 -29.94 20.57
N LYS A 2 -3.54 -30.20 19.48
CA LYS A 2 -2.96 -30.71 18.22
C LYS A 2 -2.21 -29.58 17.48
N PRO A 3 -1.05 -29.85 16.88
CA PRO A 3 -0.26 -28.85 16.13
C PRO A 3 -1.01 -28.26 14.91
N GLU A 4 -2.06 -28.92 14.44
CA GLU A 4 -2.90 -28.47 13.31
C GLU A 4 -3.68 -27.17 13.61
N ALA A 5 -4.02 -26.91 14.88
CA ALA A 5 -4.73 -25.68 15.26
C ALA A 5 -3.83 -24.43 15.21
N TYR A 6 -2.51 -24.59 15.35
CA TYR A 6 -1.56 -23.48 15.29
C TYR A 6 -1.34 -22.97 13.85
N ILE A 7 -1.42 -23.87 12.87
CA ILE A 7 -1.23 -23.53 11.45
C ILE A 7 -2.46 -22.78 10.92
N LEU A 8 -3.67 -23.24 11.26
CA LEU A 8 -4.90 -22.51 10.89
C LEU A 8 -4.97 -21.13 11.56
N ILE A 9 -4.49 -21.03 12.80
CA ILE A 9 -4.36 -19.76 13.52
C ILE A 9 -3.27 -18.90 12.89
N MET A 10 -2.12 -19.42 12.46
CA MET A 10 -1.08 -18.62 11.79
C MET A 10 -1.49 -18.14 10.39
N ILE A 11 -2.25 -18.96 9.64
CA ILE A 11 -2.90 -18.55 8.39
C ILE A 11 -3.97 -17.49 8.69
N LEU A 12 -4.78 -17.65 9.74
CA LEU A 12 -5.70 -16.61 10.20
C LEU A 12 -4.97 -15.37 10.76
N PHE A 13 -3.77 -15.47 11.31
CA PHE A 13 -2.96 -14.33 11.77
C PHE A 13 -2.34 -13.58 10.60
N PHE A 14 -2.01 -14.26 9.50
CA PHE A 14 -1.79 -13.65 8.17
C PHE A 14 -2.98 -12.77 7.75
N PHE A 15 -4.20 -13.06 8.23
CA PHE A 15 -5.45 -12.41 7.83
C PHE A 15 -6.13 -11.51 8.88
N LEU A 16 -5.72 -11.56 10.16
CA LEU A 16 -6.36 -10.80 11.24
C LEU A 16 -5.57 -9.56 11.69
N PHE A 17 -4.29 -9.43 11.31
CA PHE A 17 -3.47 -8.28 11.72
C PHE A 17 -3.53 -7.05 10.83
N SER A 18 -4.15 -7.13 9.65
CA SER A 18 -4.63 -5.92 8.99
C SER A 18 -5.73 -5.18 9.77
N CYS A 19 -6.36 -5.85 10.74
CA CYS A 19 -7.49 -5.30 11.50
C CYS A 19 -7.09 -4.38 12.68
N GLN A 20 -5.87 -3.83 12.73
CA GLN A 20 -5.40 -2.95 13.82
C GLN A 20 -4.95 -1.53 13.41
N MET A 21 -5.27 -1.06 12.21
CA MET A 21 -5.09 0.37 11.84
C MET A 21 -6.42 1.16 11.78
N GLU A 22 -7.36 0.85 12.67
CA GLU A 22 -8.38 1.82 13.10
C GLU A 22 -8.15 2.20 14.56
N LYS A 23 -7.35 3.27 14.77
CA LYS A 23 -7.30 4.23 15.90
C LYS A 23 -5.91 4.87 15.86
N ALA A 24 -5.71 6.15 15.55
CA ALA A 24 -6.46 7.29 16.04
C ALA A 24 -6.27 8.52 15.12
N VAL A 25 -7.29 8.86 14.34
CA VAL A 25 -7.58 10.27 14.08
C VAL A 25 -8.57 10.70 15.16
N VAL A 26 -8.05 10.95 16.36
CA VAL A 26 -8.79 11.79 17.32
C VAL A 26 -8.65 13.21 16.81
N LYS A 27 -9.71 13.66 16.11
CA LYS A 27 -10.03 15.06 15.97
C LYS A 27 -10.11 15.65 17.37
N GLN A 28 -9.10 16.42 17.77
CA GLN A 28 -9.26 17.36 18.87
C GLN A 28 -9.62 18.70 18.27
N ASP A 29 -10.93 18.86 18.07
CA ASP A 29 -11.58 20.16 18.03
C ASP A 29 -11.65 20.69 19.46
N ARG A 30 -11.06 21.85 19.71
CA ARG A 30 -11.34 22.71 20.87
C ARG A 30 -10.99 24.14 20.47
N THR A 31 -12.00 24.92 20.11
CA THR A 31 -12.61 25.95 20.99
C THR A 31 -11.57 26.98 21.43
N THR A 32 -11.45 28.08 20.69
CA THR A 32 -12.08 29.37 21.02
C THR A 32 -11.67 29.88 22.41
N ASP A 33 -10.58 30.65 22.45
CA ASP A 33 -10.40 31.66 23.48
C ASP A 33 -10.63 33.02 22.84
N VAL A 34 -11.74 33.60 23.28
CA VAL A 34 -12.13 34.99 23.11
C VAL A 34 -11.21 35.82 23.99
N GLU A 35 -10.40 36.70 23.42
CA GLU A 35 -9.84 37.83 24.15
C GLU A 35 -10.51 39.11 23.65
N ILE A 36 -11.32 39.68 24.54
CA ILE A 36 -11.98 40.97 24.44
C ILE A 36 -10.91 42.04 24.64
N VAL A 37 -10.75 42.93 23.68
CA VAL A 37 -10.34 44.32 23.95
C VAL A 37 -11.26 45.24 23.15
N GLU A 38 -12.12 45.94 23.90
CA GLU A 38 -12.82 47.14 23.43
C GLU A 38 -11.79 48.21 23.04
N GLU A 39 -11.94 48.81 21.87
CA GLU A 39 -11.86 50.27 21.80
C GLU A 39 -12.81 50.80 20.73
N THR A 40 -13.68 51.68 21.18
CA THR A 40 -14.73 52.39 20.45
C THR A 40 -14.15 53.59 19.70
N ASN A 41 -14.65 53.87 18.49
CA ASN A 41 -15.10 55.20 18.06
C ASN A 41 -15.61 55.17 16.60
N GLU A 42 -16.92 55.42 16.44
CA GLU A 42 -17.58 55.86 15.20
C GLU A 42 -17.24 57.35 14.87
N PRO A 43 -17.88 58.02 13.89
CA PRO A 43 -18.00 57.74 12.44
C PRO A 43 -17.63 58.99 11.61
N SER A 44 -17.40 58.87 10.29
CA SER A 44 -17.58 60.03 9.38
C SER A 44 -17.65 59.65 7.90
N GLU A 45 -18.83 59.90 7.33
CA GLU A 45 -19.17 60.44 6.01
C GLU A 45 -18.20 60.34 4.79
N ARG A 46 -18.82 59.82 3.72
CA ARG A 46 -18.92 60.36 2.34
C ARG A 46 -17.80 60.15 1.29
N GLU A 47 -18.33 59.60 0.18
CA GLU A 47 -18.20 60.06 -1.22
C GLU A 47 -17.17 59.45 -2.18
N ASN A 48 -17.76 58.94 -3.27
CA ASN A 48 -17.40 59.08 -4.68
C ASN A 48 -16.33 58.17 -5.31
N LEU A 49 -16.86 57.24 -6.11
CA LEU A 49 -16.59 57.03 -7.55
C LEU A 49 -15.17 57.31 -8.05
N ARG A 50 -14.49 56.25 -8.52
CA ARG A 50 -13.66 56.32 -9.72
C ARG A 50 -13.51 54.96 -10.40
N GLU A 51 -13.78 54.97 -11.70
CA GLU A 51 -13.51 53.93 -12.68
C GLU A 51 -12.04 53.50 -12.66
N GLY A 52 -11.80 52.22 -12.90
CA GLY A 52 -10.49 51.66 -13.19
C GLY A 52 -10.63 50.23 -13.67
N ASP A 53 -10.47 50.04 -14.98
CA ASP A 53 -10.34 48.76 -15.69
C ASP A 53 -9.72 47.64 -14.84
N SER A 54 -10.38 46.49 -14.79
CA SER A 54 -9.74 45.23 -14.40
C SER A 54 -10.20 44.12 -15.32
N ILE A 55 -9.28 43.75 -16.20
CA ILE A 55 -9.29 42.64 -17.16
C ILE A 55 -9.81 41.37 -16.45
N PRO A 56 -10.66 40.53 -17.08
CA PRO A 56 -10.99 39.24 -16.51
C PRO A 56 -9.71 38.40 -16.51
N LEU A 57 -9.21 38.07 -15.31
CA LEU A 57 -8.21 37.03 -15.12
C LEU A 57 -8.80 35.74 -15.69
N LYS A 58 -8.40 35.45 -16.93
CA LYS A 58 -8.61 34.17 -17.57
C LYS A 58 -7.84 33.17 -16.73
N ASP A 59 -8.57 32.42 -15.92
CA ASP A 59 -8.09 31.30 -15.14
C ASP A 59 -7.46 30.29 -16.12
N GLU A 60 -6.17 30.46 -16.36
CA GLU A 60 -5.34 29.57 -17.16
C GLU A 60 -5.15 28.32 -16.30
N ARG A 61 -6.15 27.43 -16.34
CA ARG A 61 -5.99 26.06 -15.87
C ARG A 61 -4.80 25.49 -16.61
N VAL A 62 -3.66 25.42 -15.91
CA VAL A 62 -2.54 24.59 -16.29
C VAL A 62 -3.13 23.20 -16.52
N PRO A 63 -3.14 22.66 -17.76
CA PRO A 63 -3.58 21.30 -17.95
C PRO A 63 -2.64 20.42 -17.13
N GLU A 64 -3.21 19.63 -16.22
CA GLU A 64 -2.47 18.56 -15.57
C GLU A 64 -1.76 17.74 -16.68
N PRO A 65 -0.49 17.35 -16.48
CA PRO A 65 0.20 16.54 -17.46
C PRO A 65 -0.64 15.28 -17.69
N PHE A 66 -1.06 15.08 -18.94
CA PHE A 66 -1.75 13.87 -19.36
C PHE A 66 -0.87 12.68 -18.97
N SER A 67 -1.18 12.03 -17.84
CA SER A 67 -0.64 10.72 -17.54
C SER A 67 -1.04 9.83 -18.69
N GLU A 68 -0.08 9.24 -19.39
CA GLU A 68 -0.39 8.30 -20.45
C GLU A 68 -1.34 7.23 -19.87
N PRO A 69 -2.45 6.92 -20.56
CA PRO A 69 -3.39 5.92 -20.07
C PRO A 69 -2.65 4.60 -19.88
N ILE A 70 -2.80 4.02 -18.69
CA ILE A 70 -2.18 2.73 -18.35
C ILE A 70 -2.80 1.66 -19.25
N ASP A 71 -1.96 0.88 -19.92
CA ASP A 71 -2.40 -0.34 -20.59
C ASP A 71 -2.61 -1.45 -19.54
N GLU A 72 -3.73 -1.37 -18.83
CA GLU A 72 -4.02 -2.23 -17.67
C GLU A 72 -3.94 -3.72 -17.98
N VAL A 73 -4.27 -4.15 -19.22
CA VAL A 73 -4.19 -5.56 -19.63
C VAL A 73 -2.72 -5.99 -19.65
N ARG A 74 -1.87 -5.25 -20.38
CA ARG A 74 -0.45 -5.55 -20.49
C ARG A 74 0.26 -5.48 -19.13
N GLU A 75 -0.07 -4.49 -18.32
CA GLU A 75 0.52 -4.34 -16.99
C GLU A 75 0.06 -5.45 -16.03
N THR A 76 -1.21 -5.86 -16.11
CA THR A 76 -1.74 -6.98 -15.34
C THR A 76 -1.03 -8.28 -15.69
N GLU A 77 -0.86 -8.58 -16.99
CA GLU A 77 -0.08 -9.73 -17.46
C GLU A 77 1.35 -9.70 -16.92
N SER A 78 2.00 -8.53 -16.96
CA SER A 78 3.37 -8.35 -16.44
C SER A 78 3.46 -8.60 -14.92
N ILE A 79 2.46 -8.19 -14.14
CA ILE A 79 2.39 -8.46 -12.69
C ILE A 79 2.16 -9.96 -12.45
N ILE A 80 1.29 -10.59 -13.22
CA ILE A 80 1.02 -12.03 -13.13
C ILE A 80 2.30 -12.83 -13.39
N ASP A 81 3.10 -12.47 -14.38
CA ASP A 81 4.39 -13.12 -14.68
C ASP A 81 5.37 -13.04 -13.50
N VAL A 82 5.42 -11.89 -12.81
CA VAL A 82 6.23 -11.73 -11.60
C VAL A 82 5.70 -12.62 -10.47
N ILE A 83 4.38 -12.70 -10.29
CA ILE A 83 3.77 -13.61 -9.29
C ILE A 83 4.12 -15.06 -9.59
N GLN A 84 4.00 -15.49 -10.85
CA GLN A 84 4.37 -16.85 -11.25
C GLN A 84 5.85 -17.14 -10.98
N SER A 85 6.74 -16.17 -11.24
CA SER A 85 8.17 -16.30 -10.95
C SER A 85 8.46 -16.40 -9.44
N LEU A 86 7.73 -15.65 -8.62
CA LEU A 86 7.79 -15.76 -7.16
C LEU A 86 7.31 -17.15 -6.71
N GLU A 87 6.20 -17.65 -7.26
CA GLU A 87 5.67 -18.98 -6.93
C GLU A 87 6.65 -20.10 -7.31
N GLU A 88 7.24 -20.04 -8.51
CA GLU A 88 8.29 -20.96 -8.94
C GLU A 88 9.51 -20.93 -8.00
N SER A 89 9.85 -19.76 -7.48
CA SER A 89 10.96 -19.63 -6.52
C SER A 89 10.69 -20.38 -5.21
N TYR A 90 9.45 -20.38 -4.71
CA TYR A 90 9.09 -21.16 -3.51
C TYR A 90 9.14 -22.66 -3.77
N GLU A 91 8.63 -23.11 -4.93
CA GLU A 91 8.65 -24.52 -5.33
C GLU A 91 10.09 -25.05 -5.44
N LYS A 92 10.98 -24.27 -6.07
CA LYS A 92 12.40 -24.60 -6.23
C LYS A 92 13.25 -24.33 -4.99
N ARG A 93 12.69 -23.66 -3.98
CA ARG A 93 13.41 -23.17 -2.79
C ARG A 93 14.58 -22.24 -3.19
N ASP A 94 14.41 -21.46 -4.26
CA ASP A 94 15.42 -20.57 -4.81
C ASP A 94 15.31 -19.16 -4.22
N PHE A 95 16.08 -18.92 -3.16
CA PHE A 95 16.10 -17.64 -2.46
C PHE A 95 16.60 -16.48 -3.32
N GLU A 96 17.62 -16.70 -4.16
CA GLU A 96 18.20 -15.63 -4.96
C GLU A 96 17.25 -15.23 -6.09
N MET A 97 16.59 -16.20 -6.72
CA MET A 97 15.52 -15.92 -7.68
C MET A 97 14.39 -15.12 -7.04
N TRP A 98 13.88 -15.57 -5.89
CA TRP A 98 12.82 -14.87 -5.15
C TRP A 98 13.20 -13.43 -4.83
N LYS A 99 14.41 -13.23 -4.28
CA LYS A 99 14.93 -11.93 -3.85
C LYS A 99 15.08 -10.92 -4.99
N ASN A 100 15.31 -11.39 -6.23
CA ASN A 100 15.43 -10.52 -7.41
C ASN A 100 14.12 -9.85 -7.82
N PHE A 101 12.98 -10.36 -7.36
CA PHE A 101 11.66 -9.79 -7.63
C PHE A 101 11.16 -8.86 -6.51
N LEU A 102 12.01 -8.50 -5.55
CA LEU A 102 11.65 -7.64 -4.42
C LEU A 102 12.22 -6.24 -4.61
N THR A 103 11.50 -5.22 -4.14
CA THR A 103 12.07 -3.86 -3.98
C THR A 103 13.15 -3.84 -2.90
N ASP A 104 14.03 -2.84 -2.94
CA ASP A 104 15.03 -2.67 -1.89
C ASP A 104 14.39 -2.34 -0.53
N SER A 105 13.28 -1.60 -0.53
CA SER A 105 12.48 -1.30 0.66
C SER A 105 11.92 -2.57 1.29
N TYR A 106 11.39 -3.49 0.47
CA TYR A 106 10.93 -4.79 0.93
C TYR A 106 12.06 -5.61 1.56
N LYS A 107 13.19 -5.74 0.85
CA LYS A 107 14.37 -6.47 1.34
C LYS A 107 14.86 -5.90 2.66
N LYS A 108 14.92 -4.58 2.79
CA LYS A 108 15.38 -3.89 4.00
C LYS A 108 14.47 -4.18 5.19
N SER A 109 13.15 -4.07 5.00
CA SER A 109 12.17 -4.24 6.07
C SER A 109 12.12 -5.69 6.56
N TYR A 110 12.02 -6.65 5.64
CA TYR A 110 12.01 -8.08 5.98
C TYR A 110 13.40 -8.66 6.31
N ASN A 111 14.45 -7.83 6.31
CA ASN A 111 15.75 -8.17 6.88
C ASN A 111 15.95 -7.57 8.28
N ASP A 112 15.04 -6.72 8.76
CA ASP A 112 15.07 -6.18 10.11
C ASP A 112 14.31 -7.12 11.07
N PRO A 113 14.99 -7.78 12.03
CA PRO A 113 14.33 -8.67 12.98
C PRO A 113 13.33 -7.95 13.88
N LYS A 114 13.48 -6.64 14.11
CA LYS A 114 12.52 -5.87 14.90
C LYS A 114 11.21 -5.75 14.13
N PHE A 115 11.29 -5.33 12.87
CA PHE A 115 10.12 -5.27 11.98
C PHE A 115 9.43 -6.62 11.86
N LEU A 116 10.20 -7.70 11.61
CA LEU A 116 9.66 -9.05 11.54
C LEU A 116 8.89 -9.44 12.82
N ASN A 117 9.45 -9.13 14.00
CA ASN A 117 8.80 -9.45 15.27
C ASN A 117 7.54 -8.62 15.54
N GLU A 118 7.56 -7.32 15.21
CA GLU A 118 6.42 -6.41 15.34
C GLU A 118 5.26 -6.86 14.43
N GLU A 119 5.59 -7.36 13.23
CA GLU A 119 4.65 -7.96 12.28
C GLU A 119 4.27 -9.42 12.62
N GLY A 120 4.81 -9.99 13.70
CA GLY A 120 4.47 -11.34 14.18
C GLY A 120 5.13 -12.50 13.43
N TRP A 121 6.17 -12.24 12.63
CA TRP A 121 6.93 -13.27 11.91
C TRP A 121 7.98 -13.93 12.81
N ASP A 122 7.98 -15.27 12.85
CA ASP A 122 9.05 -16.07 13.47
C ASP A 122 10.25 -16.21 12.51
N ALA A 123 10.86 -15.08 12.17
CA ALA A 123 12.02 -14.96 11.31
C ALA A 123 12.99 -13.90 11.86
N LYS A 124 14.27 -13.99 11.48
CA LYS A 124 15.33 -13.11 11.98
C LYS A 124 15.97 -12.25 10.90
N ASP A 125 15.76 -12.62 9.65
CA ASP A 125 16.34 -12.01 8.47
C ASP A 125 15.52 -12.41 7.24
N LEU A 126 15.89 -11.85 6.08
CA LEU A 126 15.16 -12.07 4.84
C LEU A 126 15.16 -13.54 4.38
N GLY A 127 16.25 -14.26 4.65
CA GLY A 127 16.41 -15.67 4.26
C GLY A 127 15.56 -16.61 5.11
N SER A 128 15.56 -16.41 6.43
CA SER A 128 14.69 -17.14 7.35
C SER A 128 13.22 -16.80 7.14
N PHE A 129 12.90 -15.57 6.75
CA PHE A 129 11.56 -15.18 6.33
C PHE A 129 11.13 -15.94 5.07
N PHE A 130 11.98 -16.02 4.04
CA PHE A 130 11.69 -16.82 2.85
C PHE A 130 11.47 -18.31 3.17
N ALA A 131 12.30 -18.89 4.05
CA ALA A 131 12.12 -20.27 4.50
C ALA A 131 10.78 -20.46 5.24
N LEU A 132 10.40 -19.50 6.08
CA LEU A 132 9.12 -19.50 6.78
C LEU A 132 7.93 -19.48 5.81
N LEU A 133 8.00 -18.69 4.73
CA LEU A 133 6.96 -18.66 3.69
C LEU A 133 6.79 -20.03 3.02
N ILE A 134 7.90 -20.73 2.70
CA ILE A 134 7.87 -22.07 2.10
C ILE A 134 7.24 -23.09 3.06
N GLU A 135 7.69 -23.12 4.31
CA GLU A 135 7.20 -24.11 5.28
C GLU A 135 5.73 -23.84 5.64
N THR A 136 5.32 -22.58 5.70
CA THR A 136 3.90 -22.20 5.90
C THR A 136 3.03 -22.74 4.77
N ARG A 137 3.39 -22.46 3.51
CA ARG A 137 2.67 -22.98 2.33
C ARG A 137 2.56 -24.51 2.35
N LYS A 138 3.67 -25.19 2.63
CA LYS A 138 3.71 -26.66 2.71
C LYS A 138 2.80 -27.20 3.81
N SER A 139 2.84 -26.59 5.00
CA SER A 139 2.01 -27.00 6.14
C SER A 139 0.51 -26.79 5.89
N ALA A 140 0.18 -25.78 5.10
CA ALA A 140 -1.17 -25.41 4.72
C ALA A 140 -1.68 -26.13 3.45
N ASN A 141 -0.83 -26.91 2.78
CA ASN A 141 -1.09 -27.48 1.45
C ASN A 141 -1.52 -26.41 0.42
N ILE A 142 -0.88 -25.25 0.45
CA ILE A 142 -1.10 -24.13 -0.47
C ILE A 142 -0.02 -24.21 -1.56
N SER A 143 -0.43 -24.35 -2.82
CA SER A 143 0.47 -24.24 -3.98
C SER A 143 0.56 -22.79 -4.45
N ALA A 144 -0.49 -22.28 -5.08
CA ALA A 144 -0.61 -20.90 -5.54
C ALA A 144 -2.01 -20.38 -5.24
N LEU A 145 -2.10 -19.14 -4.75
CA LEU A 145 -3.38 -18.46 -4.57
C LEU A 145 -3.84 -17.90 -5.92
N SER A 146 -5.11 -18.09 -6.26
CA SER A 146 -5.67 -17.56 -7.50
C SER A 146 -5.83 -16.04 -7.38
N ILE A 147 -5.40 -15.30 -8.41
CA ILE A 147 -5.58 -13.85 -8.45
C ILE A 147 -7.05 -13.55 -8.76
N SER A 148 -7.67 -12.68 -7.96
CA SER A 148 -9.02 -12.19 -8.21
C SER A 148 -8.99 -10.97 -9.13
N ARG A 149 -8.24 -9.94 -8.73
CA ARG A 149 -8.10 -8.69 -9.50
C ARG A 149 -6.79 -7.98 -9.18
N VAL A 150 -6.38 -7.14 -10.14
CA VAL A 150 -5.30 -6.16 -9.99
C VAL A 150 -5.91 -4.78 -10.03
N GLU A 151 -5.54 -3.92 -9.07
CA GLU A 151 -6.01 -2.56 -8.94
C GLU A 151 -4.82 -1.61 -9.07
N PHE A 152 -4.81 -0.79 -10.12
CA PHE A 152 -3.75 0.20 -10.33
C PHE A 152 -4.06 1.47 -9.53
N ILE A 153 -3.17 1.78 -8.59
CA ILE A 153 -3.21 3.02 -7.82
C ILE A 153 -2.58 4.17 -8.62
N SER A 154 -1.57 3.83 -9.42
CA SER A 154 -0.92 4.72 -10.38
C SER A 154 -0.19 3.92 -11.46
N SER A 155 0.51 4.60 -12.37
CA SER A 155 1.32 3.94 -13.41
C SER A 155 2.45 3.08 -12.84
N ASN A 156 2.85 3.33 -11.59
CA ASN A 156 3.97 2.65 -10.95
C ASN A 156 3.57 1.85 -9.71
N LYS A 157 2.28 1.78 -9.36
CA LYS A 157 1.83 1.06 -8.17
C LYS A 157 0.53 0.31 -8.41
N ALA A 158 0.53 -0.96 -8.06
CA ALA A 158 -0.63 -1.83 -8.18
C ALA A 158 -0.83 -2.67 -6.91
N LEU A 159 -2.09 -2.96 -6.61
CA LEU A 159 -2.53 -3.85 -5.53
C LEU A 159 -3.13 -5.10 -6.15
N VAL A 160 -2.85 -6.27 -5.57
CA VAL A 160 -3.35 -7.55 -6.04
C VAL A 160 -4.17 -8.22 -4.95
N TYR A 161 -5.39 -8.56 -5.32
CA TYR A 161 -6.33 -9.32 -4.51
C TYR A 161 -6.31 -10.78 -4.97
N VAL A 162 -6.44 -11.69 -4.03
CA VAL A 162 -6.41 -13.14 -4.29
C VAL A 162 -7.65 -13.80 -3.72
N MET A 163 -7.98 -14.96 -4.26
CA MET A 163 -9.05 -15.83 -3.81
C MET A 163 -8.53 -16.83 -2.78
N PHE A 164 -9.37 -17.18 -1.82
CA PHE A 164 -9.19 -18.32 -0.92
C PHE A 164 -10.44 -19.20 -0.95
N GLY A 165 -10.32 -20.35 -1.60
CA GLY A 165 -11.52 -21.11 -1.99
C GLY A 165 -12.34 -20.28 -2.98
N ASP A 166 -13.60 -20.02 -2.62
CA ASP A 166 -14.56 -19.30 -3.47
C ASP A 166 -14.74 -17.82 -3.08
N GLU A 167 -13.97 -17.31 -2.10
CA GLU A 167 -14.10 -15.93 -1.61
C GLU A 167 -12.83 -15.10 -1.88
N GLU A 168 -12.99 -13.85 -2.30
CA GLU A 168 -11.90 -12.86 -2.41
C GLU A 168 -11.50 -12.39 -1.00
N PHE A 169 -10.21 -12.19 -0.76
CA PHE A 169 -9.79 -11.51 0.47
C PHE A 169 -10.30 -10.06 0.51
N PRO A 170 -10.77 -9.59 1.67
CA PRO A 170 -11.29 -8.22 1.80
C PRO A 170 -10.22 -7.14 1.60
N GLU A 171 -8.95 -7.52 1.63
CA GLU A 171 -7.80 -6.63 1.51
C GLU A 171 -6.77 -7.16 0.51
N PRO A 172 -5.99 -6.26 -0.12
CA PRO A 172 -4.95 -6.65 -1.06
C PRO A 172 -3.84 -7.43 -0.36
N GLN A 173 -3.44 -8.55 -0.95
CA GLN A 173 -2.39 -9.43 -0.40
C GLN A 173 -1.00 -9.11 -0.98
N HIS A 174 -0.95 -8.39 -2.11
CA HIS A 174 0.31 -7.96 -2.69
C HIS A 174 0.27 -6.51 -3.14
N THR A 175 1.35 -5.80 -2.86
CA THR A 175 1.67 -4.52 -3.49
C THR A 175 2.80 -4.75 -4.48
N PHE A 176 2.64 -4.20 -5.68
CA PHE A 176 3.66 -4.18 -6.72
C PHE A 176 4.05 -2.75 -7.03
N ILE A 177 5.36 -2.53 -7.19
CA ILE A 177 5.97 -1.24 -7.52
C ILE A 177 6.74 -1.40 -8.83
N LYS A 178 6.54 -0.46 -9.76
CA LYS A 178 7.21 -0.44 -11.06
C LYS A 178 8.47 0.40 -10.96
N ILE A 179 9.62 -0.21 -11.23
CA ILE A 179 10.93 0.44 -11.22
C ILE A 179 11.60 0.15 -12.57
N ASN A 180 11.94 1.19 -13.33
CA ASN A 180 12.54 1.06 -14.66
C ASN A 180 11.78 0.09 -15.58
N ASP A 181 10.46 0.30 -15.71
CA ASP A 181 9.54 -0.50 -16.52
C ASP A 181 9.36 -1.97 -16.11
N LYS A 182 9.77 -2.34 -14.90
CA LYS A 182 9.59 -3.70 -14.36
C LYS A 182 8.86 -3.67 -13.03
N TRP A 183 7.96 -4.62 -12.82
CA TRP A 183 7.23 -4.78 -11.58
C TRP A 183 8.01 -5.61 -10.56
N TYR A 184 7.95 -5.18 -9.30
CA TYR A 184 8.58 -5.83 -8.15
C TYR A 184 7.58 -5.91 -7.00
N LYS A 185 7.66 -6.97 -6.19
CA LYS A 185 6.93 -7.05 -4.91
C LYS A 185 7.49 -5.98 -3.98
N GLY A 186 6.62 -5.07 -3.55
CA GLY A 186 6.93 -3.96 -2.65
C GLY A 186 6.07 -3.96 -1.40
N LEU A 187 6.21 -2.89 -0.62
CA LEU A 187 5.41 -2.64 0.58
C LEU A 187 4.24 -1.71 0.25
N LEU A 188 3.14 -1.81 1.00
CA LEU A 188 1.99 -0.93 0.83
C LEU A 188 2.36 0.55 1.04
N GLU A 189 3.22 0.83 2.03
CA GLU A 189 3.70 2.17 2.36
C GLU A 189 4.82 2.68 1.43
N GLU A 190 5.30 1.85 0.51
CA GLU A 190 6.31 2.26 -0.46
C GLU A 190 5.70 3.28 -1.43
N GLY A 191 6.40 4.40 -1.59
CA GLY A 191 6.05 5.41 -2.58
C GLY A 191 6.21 4.90 -4.01
N GLU A 192 5.82 5.75 -4.96
CA GLU A 192 6.07 5.57 -6.38
C GLU A 192 7.53 5.82 -6.77
#